data_AF-A0A069DI27-F1
#
_entry.id   AF-A0A069DI27-F1
#
_cell.length_a   1.000
_cell.length_b   1.000
_cell.length_c   1.000
_cell.angle_alpha   90.00
_cell.angle_beta   90.00
_cell.angle_gamma   90.00
#
_symmetry.space_group_name_H-M   'P 1'
#
loop_
_entity.id
_entity.type
_entity.pdbx_description
1 polymer ?
#
loop_
_entity_poly.entity_id
_entity_poly.type
_entity_poly.pdbx_seq_one_letter_code
_entity_poly.pdbx_strand_id
1 'polypeptide(L)'
;MYDKVNCPYCGGKNDVRDALSDGWLSSDNTTEWCCQHCEEEFMLHVEFHPSFTATKIIHSECDACKFVTSDIRTKDNIYPFPEALLELGEKFCHSCWLKYMSKEMDLKYGANKNST
;
A
#
# COMPACT_ATOMS: atom_id res chain seq x y z
N MET A 1 14.37 -3.10 24.83
CA MET A 1 13.76 -3.62 23.60
C MET A 1 12.27 -3.39 23.75
N TYR A 2 11.67 -2.52 22.93
CA TYR A 2 10.23 -2.25 23.03
C TYR A 2 9.48 -3.35 22.29
N ASP A 3 9.40 -4.49 22.93
CA ASP A 3 8.82 -5.75 22.43
C ASP A 3 7.29 -5.69 22.34
N LYS A 4 6.71 -4.51 22.55
CA LYS A 4 5.27 -4.31 22.64
C LYS A 4 4.85 -3.07 21.89
N VAL A 5 3.80 -3.22 21.09
CA VAL A 5 3.15 -2.12 20.37
C VAL A 5 1.65 -2.16 20.64
N ASN A 6 1.03 -0.98 20.70
CA ASN A 6 -0.42 -0.90 20.86
C ASN A 6 -1.10 -1.12 19.51
N CYS A 7 -2.13 -1.97 19.48
CA CYS A 7 -3.01 -2.12 18.33
C CYS A 7 -3.67 -0.77 18.01
N PRO A 8 -3.64 -0.30 16.76
CA PRO A 8 -4.23 0.97 16.39
C PRO A 8 -5.77 0.91 16.34
N TYR A 9 -6.37 -0.29 16.41
CA TYR A 9 -7.82 -0.48 16.43
C TYR A 9 -8.39 -0.55 17.86
N CYS A 10 -7.89 -1.46 18.70
CA CYS A 10 -8.44 -1.71 20.03
C CYS A 10 -7.59 -1.18 21.19
N GLY A 11 -6.39 -0.67 20.93
CA GLY A 11 -5.44 -0.21 21.96
C GLY A 11 -4.74 -1.34 22.74
N GLY A 12 -5.06 -2.60 22.45
CA GLY A 12 -4.44 -3.76 23.10
C GLY A 12 -2.94 -3.85 22.81
N LYS A 13 -2.15 -4.25 23.82
CA LYS A 13 -0.70 -4.45 23.67
C LYS A 13 -0.40 -5.78 23.00
N ASN A 14 0.29 -5.73 21.86
CA ASN A 14 0.76 -6.89 21.12
C ASN A 14 2.23 -7.12 21.40
N ASP A 15 2.61 -8.38 21.57
CA ASP A 15 4.00 -8.81 21.63
C ASP A 15 4.56 -8.96 20.22
N VAL A 16 5.65 -8.26 19.90
CA VAL A 16 6.24 -8.19 18.54
C VAL A 16 7.70 -8.64 18.52
N ARG A 17 8.14 -9.44 19.50
CA ARG A 17 9.52 -9.94 19.60
C ARG A 17 9.99 -10.68 18.35
N ASP A 18 9.06 -11.37 17.70
CA ASP A 18 9.33 -12.20 16.53
C ASP A 18 9.09 -11.44 15.21
N ALA A 19 8.74 -10.14 15.25
CA ALA A 19 8.49 -9.36 14.03
C ALA A 19 9.70 -9.26 13.09
N LEU A 20 10.91 -9.52 13.61
CA LEU A 20 12.15 -9.49 12.86
C LEU A 20 12.74 -10.88 12.59
N SER A 21 12.12 -11.97 13.09
CA SER A 21 12.83 -13.25 13.25
C SER A 21 13.14 -13.98 11.94
N ASP A 22 12.53 -13.64 10.81
CA ASP A 22 12.66 -14.47 9.59
C ASP A 22 12.70 -13.65 8.29
N GLY A 23 13.20 -12.41 8.33
CA GLY A 23 13.38 -11.60 7.12
C GLY A 23 12.07 -11.14 6.46
N TRP A 24 10.95 -11.12 7.19
CA TRP A 24 9.61 -10.66 6.75
C TRP A 24 9.49 -9.14 6.58
N LEU A 25 10.58 -8.41 6.74
CA LEU A 25 10.61 -6.98 6.50
C LEU A 25 10.60 -6.71 5.00
N SER A 26 9.62 -5.95 4.54
CA SER A 26 9.67 -5.33 3.23
C SER A 26 10.77 -4.27 3.16
N SER A 27 11.11 -3.83 1.95
CA SER A 27 12.17 -2.85 1.68
C SER A 27 11.95 -1.47 2.32
N ASP A 28 10.75 -1.20 2.82
CA ASP A 28 10.35 0.01 3.54
C ASP A 28 10.32 -0.16 5.06
N ASN A 29 10.92 -1.24 5.58
CA ASN A 29 10.95 -1.60 7.00
C ASN A 29 9.56 -1.81 7.62
N THR A 30 8.61 -2.31 6.84
CA THR A 30 7.27 -2.65 7.34
C THR A 30 7.00 -4.16 7.32
N THR A 31 6.03 -4.59 8.11
CA THR A 31 5.51 -5.97 8.07
C THR A 31 4.07 -5.99 8.59
N GLU A 32 3.23 -6.85 8.02
CA GLU A 32 1.85 -7.02 8.46
C GLU A 32 1.80 -7.84 9.76
N TRP A 33 0.94 -7.44 10.69
CA TRP A 33 0.80 -8.08 11.99
C TRP A 33 -0.66 -8.23 12.40
N CYS A 34 -1.02 -9.42 12.87
CA CYS A 34 -2.36 -9.71 13.38
C CYS A 34 -2.45 -9.41 14.88
N CYS A 35 -3.47 -8.65 15.29
CA CYS A 35 -3.65 -8.33 16.69
C CYS A 35 -4.08 -9.55 17.51
N GLN A 36 -3.36 -9.82 18.61
CA GLN A 36 -3.64 -10.92 19.56
C GLN A 36 -4.96 -10.77 20.35
N HIS A 37 -5.62 -9.60 20.27
CA HIS A 37 -6.82 -9.28 21.05
C HIS A 37 -8.07 -9.12 20.20
N CYS A 38 -7.95 -8.53 19.02
CA CYS A 38 -9.10 -8.24 18.15
C CYS A 38 -8.97 -8.84 16.75
N GLU A 39 -7.91 -9.61 16.49
CA GLU A 39 -7.66 -10.34 15.23
C GLU A 39 -7.51 -9.45 13.97
N GLU A 40 -7.69 -8.13 14.09
CA GLU A 40 -7.46 -7.15 13.03
C GLU A 40 -5.98 -7.07 12.64
N GLU A 41 -5.74 -6.98 11.33
CA GLU A 41 -4.41 -6.79 10.75
C GLU A 41 -4.02 -5.31 10.71
N PHE A 42 -2.80 -5.04 11.14
CA PHE A 42 -2.20 -3.71 11.13
C PHE A 42 -0.76 -3.76 10.61
N MET A 43 -0.26 -2.63 10.12
CA MET A 43 1.11 -2.52 9.64
C MET A 43 2.03 -2.15 10.80
N LEU A 44 3.07 -2.95 11.02
CA LEU A 44 4.20 -2.61 11.88
C LEU A 44 5.24 -1.84 11.09
N HIS A 45 5.75 -0.76 11.66
CA HIS A 45 6.88 -0.01 11.14
C HIS A 45 8.06 -0.20 12.07
N VAL A 46 9.20 -0.63 11.54
CA VAL A 46 10.45 -0.80 12.28
C VAL A 46 11.29 0.46 12.11
N GLU A 47 11.49 1.18 13.21
CA GLU A 47 12.28 2.40 13.24
C GLU A 47 13.73 2.13 13.71
N PHE A 48 14.61 3.13 13.59
CA PHE A 48 16.02 3.00 14.00
C PHE A 48 16.16 2.68 15.49
N HIS A 49 16.66 1.46 15.78
CA HIS A 49 16.91 0.86 17.11
C HIS A 49 15.64 0.64 17.96
N PRO A 50 15.33 -0.64 18.22
CA PRO A 50 14.01 -1.24 18.01
C PRO A 50 12.90 -0.47 18.73
N SER A 51 12.36 0.53 18.03
CA SER A 51 11.03 1.07 18.24
C SER A 51 10.12 0.55 17.14
N PHE A 52 8.92 0.18 17.54
CA PHE A 52 7.87 -0.27 16.64
C PHE A 52 6.70 0.68 16.76
N THR A 53 6.18 1.13 15.62
CA THR A 53 4.90 1.83 15.56
C THR A 53 3.91 1.01 14.74
N ALA A 54 2.63 1.19 15.03
CA ALA A 54 1.56 0.45 14.39
C ALA A 54 0.57 1.40 13.74
N THR A 55 0.22 1.13 12.48
CA THR A 55 -0.77 1.90 11.73
C THR A 55 -1.86 1.00 11.18
N LYS A 56 -3.09 1.52 11.09
CA LYS A 56 -4.21 0.79 10.50
C LYS A 56 -3.95 0.50 9.02
N ILE A 57 -4.37 -0.67 8.56
CA ILE A 57 -4.45 -0.98 7.13
C ILE A 57 -5.80 -0.45 6.64
N ILE A 58 -5.76 0.67 5.92
CA ILE A 58 -6.98 1.29 5.38
C ILE A 58 -7.28 0.67 4.03
N HIS A 59 -8.31 -0.16 3.99
CA HIS A 59 -8.88 -0.64 2.74
C HIS A 59 -9.76 0.45 2.13
N SER A 60 -9.57 0.75 0.84
CA SER A 60 -10.52 1.58 0.08
C SER A 60 -10.92 0.89 -1.21
N GLU A 61 -12.10 1.26 -1.69
CA GLU A 61 -12.63 0.83 -2.98
C GLU A 61 -11.98 1.61 -4.12
N CYS A 62 -11.61 0.93 -5.21
CA CYS A 62 -11.15 1.53 -6.45
C CYS A 62 -12.32 2.18 -7.21
N ASP A 63 -12.18 3.45 -7.59
CA ASP A 63 -13.23 4.21 -8.29
C ASP A 63 -13.54 3.63 -9.67
N ALA A 64 -12.55 3.03 -10.34
CA ALA A 64 -12.70 2.48 -11.69
C ALA A 64 -13.27 1.05 -11.74
N CYS A 65 -12.83 0.14 -10.86
CA CYS A 65 -13.20 -1.28 -10.93
C CYS A 65 -13.90 -1.82 -9.68
N LYS A 66 -14.07 -0.99 -8.65
CA LYS A 66 -14.74 -1.36 -7.39
C LYS A 66 -14.04 -2.46 -6.58
N PHE A 67 -12.80 -2.81 -6.93
CA PHE A 67 -11.97 -3.70 -6.12
C PHE A 67 -11.52 -3.00 -4.83
N VAL A 68 -11.65 -3.70 -3.70
CA VAL A 68 -11.23 -3.19 -2.39
C VAL A 68 -9.80 -3.62 -2.12
N THR A 69 -8.93 -2.65 -1.81
CA THR A 69 -7.50 -2.90 -1.55
C THR A 69 -6.94 -1.87 -0.59
N SER A 70 -5.86 -2.25 0.11
CA SER A 70 -5.02 -1.33 0.89
C SER A 70 -4.01 -0.57 0.03
N ASP A 71 -3.69 -1.04 -1.18
CA ASP A 71 -2.74 -0.40 -2.09
C ASP A 71 -3.45 0.53 -3.09
N ILE A 72 -3.84 1.71 -2.61
CA ILE A 72 -4.53 2.73 -3.39
C ILE A 72 -3.55 3.80 -3.90
N ARG A 73 -3.64 4.05 -5.20
CA ARG A 73 -2.91 5.08 -5.93
C ARG A 73 -3.79 6.30 -6.11
N THR A 74 -3.28 7.46 -5.71
CA THR A 74 -3.90 8.77 -5.88
C THR A 74 -2.92 9.71 -6.56
N LYS A 75 -3.41 10.80 -7.15
CA LYS A 75 -2.56 11.80 -7.80
C LYS A 75 -1.48 12.37 -6.87
N ASP A 76 -1.78 12.45 -5.57
CA ASP A 76 -0.89 13.04 -4.57
C ASP A 76 0.20 12.07 -4.10
N ASN A 77 0.04 10.76 -4.30
CA ASN A 77 0.95 9.75 -3.76
C ASN A 77 1.78 8.99 -4.81
N ILE A 78 1.50 9.17 -6.11
CA ILE A 78 2.27 8.52 -7.19
C ILE A 78 2.49 9.46 -8.38
N TYR A 79 3.72 9.42 -8.91
CA TYR A 79 4.10 10.12 -10.13
C TYR A 79 4.92 9.18 -11.03
N PRO A 80 4.66 9.10 -12.34
CA PRO A 80 3.59 9.81 -13.07
C PRO A 80 2.17 9.26 -12.76
N PHE A 81 1.17 10.12 -12.95
CA PHE A 81 -0.25 9.76 -12.79
C PHE A 81 -0.96 9.90 -14.15
N PRO A 82 -1.72 8.89 -14.61
CA PRO A 82 -2.46 8.98 -15.86
C PRO A 82 -3.49 10.11 -15.82
N GLU A 83 -3.46 11.00 -16.80
CA GLU A 83 -4.50 12.02 -17.01
C GLU A 83 -5.87 11.39 -17.22
N ALA A 84 -5.94 10.26 -17.92
CA ALA A 84 -7.20 9.53 -18.17
C ALA A 84 -7.88 8.99 -16.90
N LEU A 85 -7.17 8.94 -15.76
CA LEU A 85 -7.77 8.59 -14.46
C LEU A 85 -8.36 9.81 -13.74
N LEU A 86 -7.94 11.03 -14.05
CA LEU A 86 -8.40 12.25 -13.37
C LEU A 86 -9.91 12.49 -13.55
N GLU A 87 -10.50 11.96 -14.62
CA GLU A 87 -11.94 12.07 -14.90
C GLU A 87 -12.76 10.95 -14.25
N LEU A 88 -12.12 9.89 -13.76
CA LEU A 88 -12.79 8.68 -13.26
C LEU A 88 -12.93 8.65 -11.73
N GLY A 89 -12.18 9.49 -11.02
CA GLY A 89 -12.16 9.52 -9.55
C GLY A 89 -10.78 9.88 -9.00
N GLU A 90 -10.56 9.54 -7.73
CA GLU A 90 -9.36 9.91 -6.97
C GLU A 90 -8.55 8.69 -6.52
N LYS A 91 -9.20 7.54 -6.33
CA LYS A 91 -8.63 6.35 -5.70
C LYS A 91 -8.63 5.16 -6.66
N PHE A 92 -7.44 4.68 -7.03
CA PHE A 92 -7.30 3.59 -7.99
C PHE A 92 -6.44 2.46 -7.45
N CYS A 93 -6.85 1.21 -7.66
CA CYS A 93 -5.99 0.08 -7.37
C CYS A 93 -4.78 0.05 -8.33
N HIS A 94 -3.69 -0.60 -7.91
CA HIS A 94 -2.47 -0.74 -8.70
C HIS A 94 -2.71 -1.26 -10.12
N SER A 95 -3.59 -2.25 -10.31
CA SER A 95 -3.89 -2.81 -11.64
C SER A 95 -4.58 -1.80 -12.56
N CYS A 96 -5.51 -1.00 -12.04
CA CYS A 96 -6.15 0.08 -12.81
C CYS A 96 -5.12 1.15 -13.16
N TRP A 97 -4.32 1.59 -12.21
CA TRP A 97 -3.25 2.57 -12.46
C TRP A 97 -2.29 2.10 -13.58
N LEU A 98 -1.77 0.88 -13.50
CA LEU A 98 -0.88 0.30 -14.53
C LEU A 98 -1.54 0.24 -15.91
N LYS A 99 -2.81 -0.18 -15.97
CA LYS A 99 -3.55 -0.27 -17.24
C LYS A 99 -3.66 1.08 -17.94
N TYR A 100 -3.98 2.14 -17.21
CA TYR A 100 -4.10 3.48 -17.80
C TYR A 100 -2.74 4.10 -18.11
N MET A 101 -1.73 3.89 -17.26
CA MET A 101 -0.35 4.29 -17.55
C MET A 101 0.16 3.64 -18.85
N SER A 102 -0.03 2.34 -19.02
CA SER A 102 0.39 1.63 -20.23
C SER A 102 -0.25 2.24 -21.48
N LYS A 103 -1.56 2.51 -21.45
CA LYS A 103 -2.27 3.14 -22.56
C LYS A 103 -1.73 4.52 -22.92
N GLU A 104 -1.46 5.36 -21.93
CA GLU A 104 -0.88 6.68 -22.19
C GLU A 104 0.53 6.60 -22.76
N MET A 105 1.34 5.66 -22.27
CA MET A 105 2.67 5.42 -22.83
C MET A 105 2.60 4.91 -24.28
N ASP A 106 1.65 4.03 -24.58
CA ASP A 106 1.41 3.55 -25.95
C ASP A 106 0.94 4.69 -26.87
N LEU A 107 0.11 5.62 -26.39
CA LEU A 107 -0.29 6.79 -27.17
C LEU A 107 0.88 7.78 -27.39
N LYS A 108 1.68 8.03 -26.35
CA LYS A 108 2.80 8.98 -26.40
C LYS A 108 3.98 8.46 -27.22
N TYR A 109 4.24 7.14 -27.21
CA TYR A 109 5.47 6.56 -27.77
C TYR A 109 5.24 5.40 -28.75
N GLY A 110 4.02 4.85 -28.84
CA GLY A 110 3.70 3.70 -29.68
C GLY A 110 3.41 4.02 -31.15
N ALA A 111 3.32 5.31 -31.53
CA ALA A 111 3.06 5.75 -32.91
C ALA A 111 4.16 5.36 -33.93
N ASN A 112 5.30 4.82 -33.49
CA ASN A 112 6.41 4.41 -34.38
C ASN A 112 6.32 2.97 -34.93
N LYS A 113 5.20 2.25 -34.73
CA LYS A 113 5.10 0.84 -35.17
C LYS A 113 4.44 0.60 -36.54
N ASN A 114 3.99 1.63 -37.26
CA ASN A 114 3.32 1.47 -38.56
C ASN A 114 4.01 2.23 -39.73
N SER A 115 5.33 2.32 -39.70
CA SER A 115 6.13 2.89 -40.80
C SER A 115 7.12 1.86 -41.34
N THR A 116 6.64 0.72 -41.85
CA THR A 116 7.37 -0.08 -42.87
C THR A 116 6.38 -0.95 -43.63
#